data_AF-A0AAV8WJ36-F1
#
_entry.id   AF-A0AAV8WJ36-F1
#
_cell.length_a   1.000
_cell.length_b   1.000
_cell.length_c   1.000
_cell.angle_alpha   90.00
_cell.angle_beta   90.00
_cell.angle_gamma   90.00
#
_symmetry.space_group_name_H-M   'P 1'
#
loop_
_entity.id
_entity.type
_entity.pdbx_description
1 polymer ?
#
loop_
_entity_poly.entity_id
_entity_poly.type
_entity_poly.pdbx_seq_one_letter_code
_entity_poly.pdbx_strand_id
1 'polypeptide(L)'
;MPATGENDIHVLDEPATYSDAVASSSDEEITYTKAIDIKSDIRTVCARKKLATFESLPSKKNHEEFIKTCVEVLLRNAIFEGTSKNNKVLNYRNPEDLQKLFDFKVKDTPSTHDDLIKVLKETIQYSVKTGHPYFVNQLFSSLDPYGLVGQWLTDALNPSVYTYEVSPVFTLMEETVLNEMRKIVGFKDGLGDGIFVLVVQCLMDMQLTAPDTNLFPILR
;
A
#
# COMPACT_ATOMS: atom_id res chain seq x y z
N MET A 1 -33.76 56.56 27.79
CA MET A 1 -35.18 56.32 27.41
C MET A 1 -35.19 55.62 26.05
N PRO A 2 -35.98 54.54 25.87
CA PRO A 2 -35.61 53.40 25.02
C PRO A 2 -36.57 53.15 23.82
N ALA A 3 -36.19 52.22 22.95
CA ALA A 3 -37.08 51.38 22.13
C ALA A 3 -36.33 50.04 21.87
N THR A 4 -36.47 49.00 22.70
CA THR A 4 -37.44 47.88 22.63
C THR A 4 -37.32 47.07 21.31
N GLY A 5 -37.01 45.77 21.29
CA GLY A 5 -37.13 44.76 22.34
C GLY A 5 -36.26 43.49 22.21
N GLU A 6 -36.20 42.85 23.38
CA GLU A 6 -35.75 41.52 23.88
C GLU A 6 -35.50 40.40 22.85
N ASN A 7 -34.35 39.68 22.87
CA ASN A 7 -33.81 38.67 23.84
C ASN A 7 -34.72 37.42 23.97
N ASP A 8 -34.30 36.16 24.06
CA ASP A 8 -33.06 35.39 23.86
C ASP A 8 -33.47 33.89 23.99
N ILE A 9 -32.83 33.01 23.19
CA ILE A 9 -32.38 31.62 23.48
C ILE A 9 -33.37 30.56 24.05
N HIS A 10 -33.52 29.41 23.36
CA HIS A 10 -33.13 28.06 23.88
C HIS A 10 -33.26 26.90 22.87
N VAL A 11 -32.27 26.00 22.94
CA VAL A 11 -32.05 24.69 22.27
C VAL A 11 -33.09 23.64 22.71
N LEU A 12 -33.45 22.65 21.84
CA LEU A 12 -33.71 21.22 22.18
C LEU A 12 -34.08 20.33 20.93
N ASP A 13 -33.25 19.31 20.69
CA ASP A 13 -33.42 17.90 20.24
C ASP A 13 -34.31 17.41 19.04
N GLU A 14 -33.63 16.81 18.05
CA GLU A 14 -33.84 15.54 17.25
C GLU A 14 -35.22 15.15 16.62
N PRO A 15 -35.33 14.17 15.65
CA PRO A 15 -34.33 13.23 15.10
C PRO A 15 -34.28 13.08 13.55
N ALA A 16 -33.26 12.37 13.06
CA ALA A 16 -33.11 11.92 11.67
C ALA A 16 -34.22 10.94 11.26
N THR A 17 -34.86 11.19 10.11
CA THR A 17 -35.87 10.28 9.53
C THR A 17 -35.22 9.35 8.52
N TYR A 18 -35.10 8.08 8.90
CA TYR A 18 -34.90 6.93 8.02
C TYR A 18 -36.22 6.66 7.30
N SER A 19 -36.25 6.62 5.97
CA SER A 19 -37.40 6.11 5.22
C SER A 19 -36.96 5.07 4.20
N ASP A 20 -37.45 3.87 4.44
CA ASP A 20 -37.25 2.62 3.72
C ASP A 20 -37.74 2.61 2.27
N ALA A 21 -37.20 1.62 1.58
CA ALA A 21 -37.54 1.14 0.25
C ALA A 21 -39.04 0.95 -0.01
N VAL A 22 -39.44 1.19 -1.27
CA VAL A 22 -40.51 0.42 -1.91
C VAL A 22 -40.14 0.14 -3.36
N ALA A 23 -40.23 -1.13 -3.72
CA ALA A 23 -40.07 -1.69 -5.06
C ALA A 23 -41.11 -1.14 -6.05
N SER A 24 -40.70 -0.96 -7.30
CA SER A 24 -41.60 -1.00 -8.45
C SER A 24 -40.98 -1.89 -9.52
N SER A 25 -41.67 -3.00 -9.81
CA SER A 25 -41.40 -3.86 -10.95
C SER A 25 -41.99 -3.24 -12.21
N SER A 26 -41.33 -3.48 -13.34
CA SER A 26 -41.97 -3.49 -14.65
C SER A 26 -41.05 -4.27 -15.61
N ASP A 27 -41.62 -5.33 -16.14
CA ASP A 27 -41.03 -6.39 -16.95
C ASP A 27 -40.62 -5.90 -18.34
N GLU A 28 -39.43 -6.28 -18.80
CA GLU A 28 -39.18 -6.49 -20.23
C GLU A 28 -38.47 -7.84 -20.43
N GLU A 29 -39.19 -8.76 -21.06
CA GLU A 29 -38.73 -10.07 -21.52
C GLU A 29 -37.68 -9.91 -22.64
N ILE A 30 -36.53 -10.59 -22.50
CA ILE A 30 -35.66 -10.88 -23.64
C ILE A 30 -35.51 -12.40 -23.79
N THR A 31 -35.82 -12.84 -24.99
CA THR A 31 -36.13 -14.19 -25.42
C THR A 31 -34.91 -15.13 -25.38
N TYR A 32 -35.07 -16.28 -24.72
CA TYR A 32 -34.14 -17.39 -24.75
C TYR A 32 -34.10 -18.05 -26.13
N THR A 33 -32.91 -18.12 -26.74
CA THR A 33 -32.69 -18.99 -27.92
C THR A 33 -31.86 -20.20 -27.50
N LYS A 34 -32.29 -21.36 -28.02
CA LYS A 34 -32.00 -22.72 -27.56
C LYS A 34 -30.53 -23.14 -27.57
N ALA A 35 -30.24 -24.04 -26.63
CA ALA A 35 -29.02 -24.82 -26.47
C ALA A 35 -28.58 -25.55 -27.75
N ILE A 36 -27.29 -25.46 -28.04
CA ILE A 36 -26.58 -26.46 -28.83
C ILE A 36 -25.79 -27.28 -27.83
N ASP A 37 -26.23 -28.52 -27.67
CA ASP A 37 -25.62 -29.55 -26.84
C ASP A 37 -24.37 -30.07 -27.57
N ILE A 38 -23.18 -29.65 -27.10
CA ILE A 38 -21.90 -30.29 -27.43
C ILE A 38 -21.35 -30.88 -26.12
N LYS A 39 -22.04 -31.90 -25.61
CA LYS A 39 -21.49 -32.83 -24.62
C LYS A 39 -20.94 -34.05 -25.33
N SER A 40 -19.73 -33.92 -25.88
CA SER A 40 -18.79 -35.03 -26.02
C SER A 40 -17.41 -34.50 -26.36
N ASP A 41 -16.43 -34.92 -25.57
CA ASP A 41 -15.00 -34.93 -25.90
C ASP A 41 -14.17 -33.66 -25.74
N ILE A 42 -14.01 -33.21 -24.48
CA ILE A 42 -12.69 -32.78 -23.97
C ILE A 42 -12.56 -33.25 -22.51
N ARG A 43 -12.25 -34.53 -22.30
CA ARG A 43 -11.54 -34.95 -21.08
C ARG A 43 -10.07 -34.52 -21.22
N THR A 44 -9.81 -33.23 -21.10
CA THR A 44 -8.45 -32.73 -20.90
C THR A 44 -8.33 -32.34 -19.44
N VAL A 45 -7.39 -32.99 -18.77
CA VAL A 45 -6.89 -32.61 -17.45
C VAL A 45 -6.25 -31.23 -17.58
N CYS A 46 -7.06 -30.17 -17.48
CA CYS A 46 -6.60 -28.81 -17.24
C CYS A 46 -7.12 -28.40 -15.86
N ALA A 47 -6.22 -28.28 -14.89
CA ALA A 47 -6.53 -27.57 -13.65
C ALA A 47 -7.12 -26.20 -14.04
N ARG A 48 -8.35 -25.92 -13.62
CA ARG A 48 -8.98 -24.62 -13.89
C ARG A 48 -8.10 -23.54 -13.27
N LYS A 49 -7.43 -22.74 -14.11
CA LYS A 49 -6.62 -21.61 -13.64
C LYS A 49 -7.50 -20.65 -12.87
N LYS A 50 -7.05 -20.24 -11.69
CA LYS A 50 -7.81 -19.38 -10.80
C LYS A 50 -7.73 -17.93 -11.29
N LEU A 51 -8.88 -17.32 -11.50
CA LEU A 51 -9.00 -15.95 -11.97
C LEU A 51 -8.73 -14.97 -10.82
N ALA A 52 -8.00 -13.89 -11.08
CA ALA A 52 -7.82 -12.80 -10.14
C ALA A 52 -9.01 -11.84 -10.25
N THR A 53 -9.98 -12.02 -9.36
CA THR A 53 -11.15 -11.13 -9.26
C THR A 53 -10.97 -10.16 -8.10
N PHE A 54 -11.33 -8.90 -8.30
CA PHE A 54 -11.35 -7.94 -7.20
C PHE A 54 -12.45 -8.33 -6.19
N GLU A 55 -12.06 -8.41 -4.92
CA GLU A 55 -12.95 -8.60 -3.78
C GLU A 55 -12.64 -7.52 -2.75
N SER A 56 -13.67 -6.94 -2.12
CA SER A 56 -13.50 -5.90 -1.10
C SER A 56 -12.83 -6.41 0.19
N LEU A 57 -12.91 -7.72 0.44
CA LEU A 57 -12.28 -8.38 1.59
C LEU A 57 -11.45 -9.59 1.13
N PRO A 58 -10.32 -9.87 1.78
CA PRO A 58 -9.52 -11.03 1.44
C PRO A 58 -10.21 -12.33 1.86
N SER A 59 -10.67 -13.12 0.88
CA SER A 59 -11.12 -14.49 1.11
C SER A 59 -9.95 -15.47 1.28
N LYS A 60 -9.93 -16.22 2.39
CA LYS A 60 -8.92 -17.27 2.66
C LYS A 60 -8.88 -18.31 1.54
N LYS A 61 -10.05 -18.76 1.07
CA LYS A 61 -10.18 -19.74 -0.02
C LYS A 61 -9.58 -19.23 -1.32
N ASN A 62 -9.69 -17.93 -1.59
CA ASN A 62 -9.26 -17.34 -2.85
C ASN A 62 -7.80 -16.86 -2.82
N HIS A 63 -7.41 -16.16 -1.77
CA HIS A 63 -6.15 -15.40 -1.74
C HIS A 63 -5.03 -16.05 -0.94
N GLU A 64 -5.28 -16.94 0.02
CA GLU A 64 -4.25 -17.45 0.93
C GLU A 64 -3.11 -18.16 0.18
N GLU A 65 -3.46 -19.09 -0.71
CA GLU A 65 -2.48 -19.84 -1.51
C GLU A 65 -1.68 -18.92 -2.45
N PHE A 66 -2.36 -17.93 -3.02
CA PHE A 66 -1.73 -16.95 -3.91
C PHE A 66 -0.71 -16.10 -3.17
N ILE A 67 -1.08 -15.54 -2.01
CA ILE A 67 -0.20 -14.73 -1.17
C ILE A 67 1.00 -15.56 -0.70
N LYS A 68 0.78 -16.79 -0.21
CA LYS A 68 1.88 -17.69 0.18
C LYS A 68 2.85 -17.94 -0.96
N THR A 69 2.32 -18.19 -2.16
CA THR A 69 3.15 -18.40 -3.35
C THR A 69 3.95 -17.17 -3.73
N CYS A 70 3.33 -15.98 -3.67
CA CYS A 70 4.02 -14.72 -3.93
C CYS A 70 5.14 -14.46 -2.91
N VAL A 71 4.88 -14.66 -1.62
CA VAL A 71 5.89 -14.53 -0.55
C VAL A 71 7.04 -15.52 -0.77
N GLU A 72 6.74 -16.77 -1.12
CA GLU A 72 7.80 -17.77 -1.42
C GLU A 72 8.68 -17.34 -2.60
N VAL A 73 8.08 -16.80 -3.66
CA VAL A 73 8.81 -16.25 -4.82
C VAL A 73 9.67 -15.05 -4.41
N LEU A 74 9.14 -14.14 -3.57
CA LEU A 74 9.89 -12.99 -3.06
C LEU A 74 11.10 -13.45 -2.23
N LEU A 75 10.88 -14.37 -1.29
CA LEU A 75 11.93 -14.93 -0.44
C LEU A 75 13.04 -15.55 -1.29
N ARG A 76 12.69 -16.45 -2.22
CA ARG A 76 13.69 -17.15 -3.04
C ARG A 76 14.37 -16.21 -4.04
N ASN A 77 13.61 -15.55 -4.90
CA ASN A 77 14.12 -14.87 -6.09
C ASN A 77 14.54 -13.41 -5.85
N ALA A 78 13.87 -12.70 -4.94
CA ALA A 78 14.19 -11.30 -4.67
C ALA A 78 15.23 -11.18 -3.56
N ILE A 79 15.07 -11.93 -2.47
CA ILE A 79 15.96 -11.85 -1.30
C ILE A 79 17.19 -12.74 -1.53
N PHE A 80 17.08 -14.06 -1.39
CA PHE A 80 18.25 -14.94 -1.34
C PHE A 80 19.04 -14.98 -2.65
N GLU A 81 18.35 -15.14 -3.79
CA GLU A 81 19.01 -15.09 -5.10
C GLU A 81 19.49 -13.67 -5.44
N GLY A 82 18.72 -12.64 -5.07
CA GLY A 82 19.07 -11.24 -5.36
C GLY A 82 20.31 -10.75 -4.60
N THR A 83 20.55 -11.28 -3.40
CA THR A 83 21.75 -10.96 -2.59
C THR A 83 22.93 -11.89 -2.84
N SER A 84 22.77 -12.92 -3.68
CA SER A 84 23.83 -13.90 -3.97
C SER A 84 24.89 -13.33 -4.90
N LYS A 85 26.17 -13.40 -4.50
CA LYS A 85 27.33 -12.93 -5.27
C LYS A 85 27.50 -13.60 -6.64
N ASN A 86 26.90 -14.77 -6.82
CA ASN A 86 26.98 -15.54 -8.07
C ASN A 86 26.01 -15.02 -9.14
N ASN A 87 25.06 -14.16 -8.76
CA ASN A 87 24.05 -13.63 -9.65
C ASN A 87 24.43 -12.24 -10.16
N LYS A 88 23.75 -11.82 -11.23
CA LYS A 88 23.92 -10.48 -11.80
C LYS A 88 23.16 -9.46 -10.97
N VAL A 89 23.77 -8.29 -10.75
CA VAL A 89 23.13 -7.12 -10.12
C VAL A 89 21.93 -6.63 -10.93
N LEU A 90 22.01 -6.71 -12.25
CA LEU A 90 20.94 -6.29 -13.17
C LEU A 90 21.03 -7.11 -14.46
N ASN A 91 19.90 -7.61 -14.93
CA ASN A 91 19.76 -8.14 -16.28
C ASN A 91 19.35 -6.99 -17.21
N TYR A 92 20.33 -6.17 -17.61
CA TYR A 92 20.06 -4.96 -18.36
C TYR A 92 19.38 -5.26 -19.70
N ARG A 93 18.36 -4.45 -20.02
CA ARG A 93 17.62 -4.42 -21.28
C ARG A 93 17.33 -2.96 -21.60
N ASN A 94 17.34 -2.61 -22.89
CA ASN A 94 16.92 -1.26 -23.28
C ASN A 94 15.41 -1.09 -23.04
N PRO A 95 14.93 0.15 -22.85
CA PRO A 95 13.50 0.40 -22.63
C PRO A 95 12.59 -0.19 -23.71
N GLU A 96 12.99 -0.12 -24.98
CA GLU A 96 12.25 -0.70 -26.10
C GLU A 96 12.15 -2.23 -26.02
N ASP A 97 13.21 -2.90 -25.54
CA ASP A 97 13.25 -4.35 -25.38
C ASP A 97 12.35 -4.77 -24.20
N LEU A 98 12.33 -4.00 -23.12
CA LEU A 98 11.44 -4.23 -21.98
C LEU A 98 9.98 -4.02 -22.35
N GLN A 99 9.66 -2.98 -23.14
CA GLN A 99 8.29 -2.76 -23.65
C GLN A 99 7.79 -3.88 -24.55
N LYS A 100 8.68 -4.57 -25.27
CA LYS A 100 8.32 -5.75 -26.07
C LYS A 100 8.17 -7.00 -25.21
N LEU A 101 8.92 -7.08 -24.11
CA LEU A 101 8.93 -8.23 -23.22
C LEU A 101 7.76 -8.24 -22.23
N PHE A 102 7.38 -7.06 -21.73
CA PHE A 102 6.30 -6.87 -20.76
C PHE A 102 5.08 -6.25 -21.43
N ASP A 103 3.92 -6.84 -21.17
CA ASP A 103 2.63 -6.24 -21.53
C ASP A 103 2.23 -5.23 -20.45
N PHE A 104 2.66 -3.98 -20.61
CA PHE A 104 2.32 -2.89 -19.68
C PHE A 104 0.89 -2.35 -19.84
N LYS A 105 0.11 -2.86 -20.80
CA LYS A 105 -1.26 -2.40 -20.99
C LYS A 105 -2.18 -2.98 -19.93
N VAL A 106 -3.03 -2.13 -19.37
CA VAL A 106 -4.10 -2.59 -18.48
C VAL A 106 -5.15 -3.31 -19.33
N LYS A 107 -5.47 -4.55 -18.95
CA LYS A 107 -6.47 -5.37 -19.64
C LYS A 107 -7.84 -5.12 -19.03
N ASP A 108 -8.86 -5.08 -19.87
CA ASP A 108 -10.27 -5.02 -19.42
C ASP A 108 -10.73 -6.33 -18.78
N THR A 109 -10.08 -7.44 -19.14
CA THR A 109 -10.37 -8.77 -18.59
C THR A 109 -9.44 -9.11 -17.43
N PRO A 110 -9.94 -9.76 -16.37
CA PRO A 110 -9.11 -10.19 -15.25
C PRO A 110 -8.05 -11.22 -15.68
N SER A 111 -6.83 -11.04 -15.17
CA SER A 111 -5.73 -11.98 -15.33
C SER A 111 -5.90 -13.19 -14.41
N THR A 112 -5.19 -14.29 -14.68
CA THR A 112 -5.14 -15.42 -13.74
C THR A 112 -4.05 -15.23 -12.68
N HIS A 113 -4.16 -15.96 -11.57
CA HIS A 113 -3.11 -15.98 -10.53
C HIS A 113 -1.74 -16.38 -11.10
N ASP A 114 -1.71 -17.33 -12.02
CA ASP A 114 -0.48 -17.79 -12.68
C ASP A 114 0.16 -16.66 -13.51
N ASP A 115 -0.67 -15.87 -14.19
CA ASP A 115 -0.20 -14.73 -14.98
C ASP A 115 0.40 -13.65 -14.08
N LEU A 116 -0.25 -13.35 -12.94
CA LEU A 116 0.27 -12.40 -11.95
C LEU A 116 1.59 -12.87 -11.33
N ILE A 117 1.70 -14.16 -11.00
CA ILE A 117 2.96 -14.73 -10.48
C ILE A 117 4.06 -14.70 -11.55
N LYS A 118 3.71 -14.91 -12.82
CA LYS A 118 4.65 -14.78 -13.92
C LYS A 118 5.18 -13.34 -14.02
N VAL A 119 4.27 -12.35 -14.02
CA VAL A 119 4.64 -10.92 -14.03
C VAL A 119 5.51 -10.57 -12.82
N LEU A 120 5.20 -11.10 -11.63
CA LEU A 120 6.01 -10.91 -10.42
C LEU A 120 7.45 -11.41 -10.62
N LYS A 121 7.61 -12.64 -11.14
CA LYS A 121 8.93 -13.24 -11.40
C LYS A 121 9.72 -12.46 -12.45
N GLU A 122 9.07 -12.07 -13.55
CA GLU A 122 9.71 -11.28 -14.61
C GLU A 122 10.12 -9.90 -14.07
N THR A 123 9.26 -9.24 -13.30
CA THR A 123 9.58 -7.95 -12.64
C THR A 123 10.81 -8.09 -11.75
N ILE A 124 10.88 -9.15 -10.92
CA ILE A 124 12.05 -9.43 -10.08
C ILE A 124 13.29 -9.67 -10.94
N GLN A 125 13.19 -10.39 -12.06
CA GLN A 125 14.31 -10.76 -12.93
C GLN A 125 14.97 -9.55 -13.60
N TYR A 126 14.17 -8.58 -14.05
CA TYR A 126 14.64 -7.41 -14.80
C TYR A 126 14.85 -6.16 -13.93
N SER A 127 14.46 -6.21 -12.65
CA SER A 127 14.75 -5.15 -11.69
C SER A 127 16.20 -5.22 -11.18
N VAL A 128 16.72 -4.04 -10.81
CA VAL A 128 18.03 -3.91 -10.16
C VAL A 128 17.99 -4.56 -8.79
N LYS A 129 19.00 -5.37 -8.46
CA LYS A 129 19.15 -6.02 -7.16
C LYS A 129 19.92 -5.10 -6.21
N THR A 130 19.20 -4.19 -5.56
CA THR A 130 19.78 -3.20 -4.64
C THR A 130 20.43 -3.82 -3.41
N GLY A 131 19.95 -5.00 -2.98
CA GLY A 131 20.54 -5.78 -1.89
C GLY A 131 21.84 -6.51 -2.26
N HIS A 132 22.25 -6.49 -3.54
CA HIS A 132 23.42 -7.23 -3.98
C HIS A 132 24.73 -6.61 -3.43
N PRO A 133 25.70 -7.40 -2.94
CA PRO A 133 26.95 -6.88 -2.35
C PRO A 133 27.79 -5.99 -3.28
N TYR A 134 27.63 -6.16 -4.60
CA TYR A 134 28.30 -5.35 -5.63
C TYR A 134 27.43 -4.21 -6.19
N PHE A 135 26.26 -3.95 -5.60
CA PHE A 135 25.47 -2.77 -5.92
C PHE A 135 25.98 -1.56 -5.12
N VAL A 136 26.79 -0.72 -5.77
CA VAL A 136 27.42 0.48 -5.17
C VAL A 136 27.04 1.77 -5.90
N ASN A 137 25.90 1.76 -6.60
CA ASN A 137 25.47 2.88 -7.44
C ASN A 137 24.81 4.02 -6.65
N GLN A 138 24.34 3.76 -5.43
CA GLN A 138 23.53 4.69 -4.65
C GLN A 138 24.08 4.81 -3.23
N LEU A 139 23.60 5.81 -2.48
CA LEU A 139 23.92 6.01 -1.06
C LEU A 139 23.21 5.00 -0.13
N PHE A 140 22.49 4.05 -0.70
CA PHE A 140 21.88 2.91 -0.02
C PHE A 140 22.22 1.62 -0.75
N SER A 141 22.45 0.56 0.01
CA SER A 141 22.74 -0.77 -0.49
C SER A 141 22.40 -1.80 0.59
N SER A 142 22.41 -3.07 0.21
CA SER A 142 22.09 -4.19 1.10
C SER A 142 20.61 -4.25 1.48
N LEU A 143 20.21 -5.41 2.00
CA LEU A 143 18.86 -5.67 2.47
C LEU A 143 18.94 -6.11 3.94
N ASP A 144 18.28 -5.38 4.82
CA ASP A 144 18.10 -5.77 6.22
C ASP A 144 16.85 -6.65 6.37
N PRO A 145 16.99 -7.92 6.80
CA PRO A 145 15.83 -8.80 6.99
C PRO A 145 14.82 -8.27 8.01
N TYR A 146 15.28 -7.57 9.05
CA TYR A 146 14.39 -7.06 10.11
C TYR A 146 13.59 -5.85 9.62
N GLY A 147 14.25 -4.91 8.94
CA GLY A 147 13.60 -3.79 8.27
C GLY A 147 12.58 -4.25 7.22
N LEU A 148 12.88 -5.31 6.46
CA LEU A 148 11.94 -5.87 5.49
C LEU A 148 10.67 -6.45 6.16
N VAL A 149 10.82 -7.20 7.24
CA VAL A 149 9.66 -7.73 7.99
C VAL A 149 8.85 -6.58 8.60
N GLY A 150 9.51 -5.54 9.11
CA GLY A 150 8.85 -4.33 9.59
C GLY A 150 8.05 -3.62 8.50
N GLN A 151 8.59 -3.57 7.27
CA GLN A 151 7.89 -3.02 6.11
C GLN A 151 6.65 -3.86 5.76
N TRP A 152 6.76 -5.19 5.69
CA TRP A 152 5.61 -6.07 5.44
C TRP A 152 4.54 -5.96 6.52
N LEU A 153 4.93 -5.80 7.79
CA LEU A 153 4.01 -5.55 8.89
C LEU A 153 3.27 -4.23 8.71
N THR A 154 4.00 -3.17 8.34
CA THR A 154 3.43 -1.84 8.12
C THR A 154 2.46 -1.87 6.94
N ASP A 155 2.82 -2.52 5.83
CA ASP A 155 1.95 -2.66 4.66
C ASP A 155 0.70 -3.52 4.97
N ALA A 156 0.82 -4.53 5.83
CA ALA A 156 -0.31 -5.38 6.22
C ALA A 156 -1.30 -4.68 7.17
N LEU A 157 -0.80 -3.80 8.05
CA LEU A 157 -1.64 -3.04 8.99
C LEU A 157 -2.18 -1.75 8.37
N ASN A 158 -1.52 -1.23 7.32
CA ASN A 158 -1.83 0.03 6.65
C ASN A 158 -2.20 1.17 7.64
N PRO A 159 -1.32 1.47 8.62
CA PRO A 159 -1.60 2.47 9.64
C PRO A 159 -1.53 3.88 9.06
N SER A 160 -2.20 4.82 9.72
CA SER A 160 -2.10 6.25 9.41
C SER A 160 -1.75 7.01 10.69
N VAL A 161 -0.49 7.43 10.80
CA VAL A 161 0.11 7.98 12.02
C VAL A 161 -0.15 9.49 12.14
N TYR A 162 -1.42 9.89 12.09
CA TYR A 162 -1.83 11.29 12.28
C TYR A 162 -2.44 11.54 13.67
N THR A 163 -2.97 10.52 14.32
CA THR A 163 -3.48 10.57 15.69
C THR A 163 -3.19 9.29 16.46
N TYR A 164 -3.10 9.44 17.78
CA TYR A 164 -2.92 8.30 18.69
C TYR A 164 -4.09 7.30 18.61
N GLU A 165 -5.31 7.76 18.36
CA GLU A 165 -6.50 6.89 18.26
C GLU A 165 -6.39 5.89 17.10
N VAL A 166 -5.83 6.33 15.97
CA VAL A 166 -5.78 5.54 14.74
C VAL A 166 -4.53 4.67 14.68
N SER A 167 -3.44 5.07 15.35
CA SER A 167 -2.16 4.35 15.30
C SER A 167 -1.40 4.46 16.63
N PRO A 168 -1.94 3.92 17.74
CA PRO A 168 -1.38 4.14 19.08
C PRO A 168 0.03 3.54 19.23
N VAL A 169 0.24 2.33 18.70
CA VAL A 169 1.52 1.63 18.78
C VAL A 169 2.60 2.35 17.96
N PHE A 170 2.27 2.73 16.72
CA PHE A 170 3.21 3.43 15.84
C PHE A 170 3.56 4.83 16.37
N THR A 171 2.61 5.53 17.00
CA THR A 171 2.87 6.83 17.64
C THR A 171 3.90 6.72 18.76
N LEU A 172 3.75 5.73 19.66
CA LEU A 172 4.72 5.52 20.75
C LEU A 172 6.07 5.02 20.25
N MET A 173 6.09 4.18 19.21
CA MET A 173 7.32 3.73 18.57
C MET A 173 8.09 4.90 17.95
N GLU A 174 7.40 5.78 17.22
CA GLU A 174 7.97 6.98 16.63
C GLU A 174 8.58 7.89 17.69
N GLU A 175 7.84 8.20 18.76
CA GLU A 175 8.33 9.01 19.88
C GLU A 175 9.60 8.40 20.50
N THR A 176 9.61 7.08 20.69
CA THR A 176 10.76 6.36 21.26
C THR A 176 11.99 6.46 20.35
N VAL A 177 11.83 6.24 19.05
CA VAL A 177 12.94 6.32 18.09
C VAL A 177 13.47 7.74 17.99
N LEU A 178 12.59 8.74 17.88
CA LEU A 178 12.99 10.14 17.83
C LEU A 178 13.73 10.57 19.10
N ASN A 179 13.29 10.11 20.27
CA ASN A 179 13.97 10.37 21.53
C ASN A 179 15.41 9.81 21.54
N GLU A 180 15.61 8.57 21.08
CA GLU A 180 16.94 7.99 20.98
C GLU A 180 17.81 8.70 19.92
N MET A 181 17.24 9.08 18.78
CA MET A 181 17.94 9.86 17.76
C MET A 181 18.42 11.21 18.32
N ARG A 182 17.59 11.92 19.10
CA ARG A 182 17.98 13.18 19.74
C ARG A 182 19.11 12.98 20.76
N LYS A 183 19.10 11.89 21.53
CA LYS A 183 20.20 11.55 22.44
C LYS A 183 21.51 11.30 21.67
N ILE A 184 21.46 10.58 20.55
CA ILE A 184 22.64 10.31 19.70
C ILE A 184 23.21 11.61 19.13
N VAL A 185 22.36 12.57 18.73
CA VAL A 185 22.80 13.89 18.26
C VAL A 185 23.43 14.73 19.38
N GLY A 186 23.13 14.42 20.65
CA GLY A 186 23.70 15.10 21.82
C GLY A 186 22.74 16.02 22.57
N PHE A 187 21.44 15.96 22.28
CA PHE A 187 20.43 16.67 23.08
C PHE A 187 20.32 16.06 24.47
N LYS A 188 20.41 16.92 25.50
CA LYS A 188 20.35 16.49 26.90
C LYS A 188 19.05 15.73 27.16
N ASP A 189 19.17 14.49 27.64
CA ASP A 189 18.05 13.60 27.94
C ASP A 189 17.06 13.37 26.78
N GLY A 190 17.48 13.65 25.53
CA GLY A 190 16.59 13.59 24.37
C GLY A 190 15.57 14.72 24.29
N LEU A 191 15.79 15.85 24.99
CA LEU A 191 14.93 17.03 24.90
C LEU A 191 14.91 17.59 23.47
N GLY A 192 13.70 17.80 22.95
CA GLY A 192 13.46 18.34 21.62
C GLY A 192 12.25 17.70 20.96
N ASP A 193 11.91 18.18 19.78
CA ASP A 193 10.81 17.68 18.97
C ASP A 193 11.33 17.12 17.64
N GLY A 194 10.53 16.34 16.94
CA GLY A 194 10.85 15.79 15.63
C GLY A 194 9.68 15.06 15.02
N ILE A 195 9.71 14.90 13.70
CA ILE A 195 8.72 14.13 12.95
C ILE A 195 9.44 13.40 11.81
N PHE A 196 8.99 12.19 11.47
CA PHE A 196 9.46 11.53 10.26
C PHE A 196 8.78 12.14 9.04
N VAL A 197 9.58 12.48 8.03
CA VAL A 197 9.07 13.01 6.76
C VAL A 197 9.43 12.10 5.61
N LEU A 198 8.54 12.04 4.62
CA LEU A 198 8.82 11.39 3.35
C LEU A 198 9.80 12.26 2.54
N VAL A 199 11.05 11.78 2.45
CA VAL A 199 12.13 12.24 1.55
C VAL A 199 12.77 13.59 1.92
N VAL A 200 14.08 13.70 1.64
CA VAL A 200 14.99 14.82 1.97
C VAL A 200 14.55 16.18 1.42
N GLN A 201 13.78 16.21 0.33
CA GLN A 201 13.25 17.47 -0.21
C GLN A 201 12.30 18.15 0.79
N CYS A 202 11.44 17.38 1.46
CA CYS A 202 10.53 17.90 2.48
C CYS A 202 11.27 18.46 3.70
N LEU A 203 12.45 17.92 4.04
CA LEU A 203 13.26 18.45 5.14
C LEU A 203 13.77 19.85 4.84
N MET A 204 14.21 20.13 3.61
CA MET A 204 14.68 21.46 3.24
C MET A 204 13.55 22.49 3.31
N ASP A 205 12.34 22.13 2.85
CA ASP A 205 11.18 23.00 2.90
C ASP A 205 10.68 23.23 4.34
N MET A 206 10.74 22.21 5.20
CA MET A 206 10.44 22.36 6.63
C MET A 206 11.47 23.21 7.36
N GLN A 207 12.76 23.09 7.04
CA GLN A 207 13.79 23.88 7.70
C GLN A 207 13.81 25.34 7.22
N LEU A 208 13.25 25.64 6.05
CA LEU A 208 12.98 27.00 5.61
C LEU A 208 11.73 27.61 6.26
N THR A 209 10.74 26.80 6.65
CA THR A 209 9.50 27.27 7.28
C THR A 209 9.55 27.31 8.81
N ALA A 210 10.34 26.45 9.45
CA ALA A 210 10.55 26.43 10.91
C ALA A 210 11.19 27.69 11.53
N PRO A 211 12.15 28.42 10.91
CA PRO A 211 12.74 29.59 11.55
C PRO A 211 11.74 30.74 11.77
N ASP A 212 10.66 30.79 11.01
CA ASP A 212 9.63 31.84 11.10
C ASP A 212 8.45 31.49 12.04
N THR A 213 8.38 30.27 12.61
CA THR A 213 7.27 29.92 13.53
C THR A 213 7.39 30.53 14.93
N ASN A 214 8.49 31.22 15.24
CA ASN A 214 8.57 32.13 16.39
C ASN A 214 7.88 33.50 16.12
N LEU A 215 7.29 33.71 14.94
CA LEU A 215 6.63 34.97 14.56
C LEU A 215 5.11 34.98 14.73
N PHE A 216 4.50 33.94 15.32
CA PHE A 216 3.08 33.95 15.70
C PHE A 216 2.90 33.85 17.23
N PRO A 217 2.98 34.98 17.96
CA PRO A 217 2.67 35.05 19.37
C PRO A 217 1.15 35.22 19.54
N ILE A 218 0.37 34.17 19.31
CA ILE A 218 -1.02 34.13 19.78
C ILE A 218 -1.14 32.90 20.67
N LEU A 219 -0.62 33.06 21.88
CA LEU A 219 -1.05 32.45 23.15
C LEU A 219 0.03 32.78 24.20
N ARG A 220 -0.04 34.02 24.71
CA ARG A 220 0.40 34.39 26.05
C ARG A 220 -0.83 34.89 26.80
#